data_AF-A0A5N9ERP6-F1
#
_entry.id   AF-A0A5N9ERP6-F1
#
_cell.length_a   1.000
_cell.length_b   1.000
_cell.length_c   1.000
_cell.angle_alpha   90.00
_cell.angle_beta   90.00
_cell.angle_gamma   90.00
#
_symmetry.space_group_name_H-M   'P 1'
#
loop_
_entity.id
_entity.type
_entity.pdbx_description
1 polymer ?
#
loop_
_entity_poly.entity_id
_entity_poly.type
_entity_poly.pdbx_seq_one_letter_code
_entity_poly.pdbx_strand_id
1 'polypeptide(L)'
;MKVYWKIHPKGLNLILQTDEMEEINLGGVRSMPSGIQAIAVTRGYDPGRAIKGLTSIEAGQEFVAQFEPWREFTNVPLSIEPDIVE
;
A
#
# COMPACT_ATOMS: atom_id res chain seq x y z
N MET A 1 12.77 -11.01 0.82
CA MET A 1 11.69 -10.08 0.40
C MET A 1 11.01 -9.53 1.64
N LYS A 2 10.53 -8.29 1.62
CA LYS A 2 9.72 -7.72 2.72
C LYS A 2 8.67 -6.74 2.20
N VAL A 3 7.56 -6.60 2.92
CA VAL A 3 6.51 -5.63 2.63
C VAL A 3 6.43 -4.62 3.77
N TYR A 4 6.51 -3.33 3.48
CA TYR A 4 6.49 -2.29 4.53
C TYR A 4 5.85 -1.00 4.04
N TRP A 5 5.43 -0.18 4.99
CA TRP A 5 5.00 1.18 4.70
C TRP A 5 6.20 2.12 4.63
N LYS A 6 6.26 2.94 3.58
CA LYS A 6 7.28 3.97 3.38
C LYS A 6 6.65 5.35 3.36
N ILE A 7 7.27 6.32 4.04
CA ILE A 7 6.78 7.70 4.07
C ILE A 7 6.77 8.29 2.66
N HIS A 8 5.71 9.05 2.38
CA HIS A 8 5.59 9.88 1.20
C HIS A 8 5.13 11.27 1.64
N PRO A 9 5.50 12.37 0.95
CA PRO A 9 5.13 13.73 1.36
C PRO A 9 3.64 14.01 1.59
N LYS A 10 2.76 13.13 1.12
CA LYS A 10 1.30 13.24 1.28
C LYS A 10 0.68 12.01 1.94
N GLY A 11 1.44 11.11 2.56
CA GLY A 11 0.90 9.88 3.16
C GLY A 11 1.93 8.76 3.18
N LEU A 12 1.52 7.55 2.79
CA LEU A 12 2.39 6.37 2.84
C LEU A 12 2.28 5.58 1.54
N ASN A 13 3.37 4.96 1.12
CA ASN A 13 3.39 3.95 0.06
C ASN A 13 3.53 2.56 0.69
N LEU A 14 2.77 1.60 0.20
CA LEU A 14 3.04 0.20 0.50
C LEU A 14 4.11 -0.29 -0.48
N ILE A 15 5.23 -0.78 0.03
CA ILE A 15 6.38 -1.19 -0.78
C ILE A 15 6.61 -2.68 -0.59
N LEU A 16 6.85 -3.39 -1.69
CA LEU A 16 7.52 -4.69 -1.67
C LEU A 16 8.98 -4.48 -2.05
N GLN A 17 9.90 -4.89 -1.19
CA GLN A 17 11.31 -4.97 -1.54
C GLN A 17 11.67 -6.41 -1.91
N THR A 18 12.20 -6.60 -3.12
CA THR A 18 12.68 -7.89 -3.62
C THR A 18 14.02 -8.28 -3.00
N ASP A 19 14.47 -9.51 -3.23
CA ASP A 19 15.79 -9.96 -2.76
C ASP A 19 16.95 -9.23 -3.45
N GLU A 20 16.71 -8.64 -4.62
CA GLU A 20 17.67 -7.80 -5.35
C GLU A 20 17.66 -6.34 -4.87
N MET A 21 16.97 -6.05 -3.76
CA MET A 21 16.76 -4.71 -3.19
C MET A 21 15.93 -3.76 -4.07
N GLU A 22 15.27 -4.25 -5.11
CA GLU A 22 14.34 -3.46 -5.92
C GLU A 22 13.06 -3.16 -5.11
N GLU A 23 12.60 -1.90 -5.12
CA GLU A 23 11.35 -1.47 -4.49
C GLU A 23 10.22 -1.41 -5.52
N ILE A 24 9.15 -2.17 -5.28
CA ILE A 24 7.92 -2.17 -6.07
C ILE A 24 6.83 -1.46 -5.27
N ASN A 25 6.22 -0.43 -5.85
CA ASN A 25 5.08 0.26 -5.24
C ASN A 25 3.80 -0.57 -5.41
N LEU A 26 3.19 -0.93 -4.29
CA LEU A 26 1.96 -1.73 -4.20
C LEU A 26 0.71 -0.87 -3.96
N GLY A 27 0.83 0.43 -4.15
CA GLY A 27 -0.19 1.43 -3.88
C GLY A 27 0.11 2.20 -2.60
N GLY A 28 -0.94 2.63 -1.92
CA GLY A 28 -0.83 3.26 -0.61
C GLY A 28 -1.94 4.26 -0.31
N VAL A 29 -1.61 5.19 0.57
CA VAL A 29 -2.52 6.16 1.17
C VAL A 29 -2.04 7.59 0.95
N ARG A 30 -2.99 8.48 0.69
CA ARG A 30 -2.76 9.88 0.35
C ARG A 30 -3.75 10.79 1.05
N SER A 31 -3.24 11.81 1.71
CA SER A 31 -3.99 12.95 2.21
C SER A 31 -4.35 13.90 1.07
N MET A 32 -5.63 14.26 1.01
CA MET A 32 -6.19 15.23 0.09
C MET A 32 -7.07 16.22 0.86
N PRO A 33 -7.38 17.40 0.28
CA PRO A 33 -8.31 18.35 0.91
C PRO A 33 -9.70 17.75 1.20
N SER A 34 -10.14 16.75 0.43
CA SER A 34 -11.42 16.05 0.59
C SER A 34 -11.35 14.81 1.51
N GLY A 35 -10.25 14.61 2.24
CA GLY A 35 -10.02 13.45 3.09
C GLY A 35 -8.91 12.55 2.57
N ILE A 36 -8.87 11.31 3.05
CA ILE A 36 -7.84 10.34 2.68
C ILE A 36 -8.31 9.52 1.46
N GLN A 37 -7.39 9.30 0.53
CA GLN A 37 -7.50 8.36 -0.57
C GLN A 37 -6.63 7.14 -0.28
N ALA A 38 -7.13 5.96 -0.59
CA ALA A 38 -6.38 4.70 -0.51
C ALA A 38 -6.51 3.93 -1.82
N ILE A 39 -5.42 3.29 -2.26
CA ILE A 39 -5.39 2.48 -3.48
C ILE A 39 -4.46 1.29 -3.33
N ALA A 40 -4.91 0.10 -3.73
CA ALA A 40 -4.10 -1.11 -3.82
C ALA A 40 -3.81 -1.45 -5.28
N VAL A 41 -2.53 -1.65 -5.64
CA VAL A 41 -2.12 -2.01 -7.00
C VAL A 41 -2.65 -3.40 -7.36
N THR A 42 -2.96 -3.58 -8.65
CA THR A 42 -3.33 -4.86 -9.26
C THR A 42 -2.96 -4.87 -10.75
N ARG A 43 -2.75 -6.06 -11.33
CA ARG A 43 -2.51 -6.29 -12.76
C ARG A 43 -3.84 -6.26 -13.52
N GLY A 44 -4.56 -5.15 -13.44
CA GLY A 44 -5.86 -5.00 -14.08
C GLY A 44 -6.61 -3.74 -13.67
N TYR A 45 -7.83 -3.60 -14.18
CA TYR A 45 -8.77 -2.60 -13.66
C TYR A 45 -9.67 -3.26 -12.63
N ASP A 46 -9.54 -2.81 -11.38
CA ASP A 46 -10.44 -3.19 -10.30
C ASP A 46 -10.84 -1.91 -9.51
N PRO A 47 -12.04 -1.36 -9.76
CA PRO A 47 -12.48 -0.13 -9.09
C PRO A 47 -12.66 -0.34 -7.58
N GLY A 48 -12.83 -1.58 -7.10
CA GLY A 48 -12.94 -1.90 -5.68
C GLY A 48 -11.65 -1.67 -4.90
N ARG A 49 -10.51 -1.55 -5.59
CA ARG A 49 -9.19 -1.34 -4.97
C ARG A 49 -8.83 0.11 -4.75
N ALA A 50 -9.76 1.03 -5.00
CA ALA A 50 -9.55 2.45 -4.74
C ALA A 50 -10.75 3.06 -4.01
N ILE A 51 -10.47 3.80 -2.93
CA ILE A 51 -11.48 4.53 -2.16
C ILE A 51 -10.99 5.95 -1.86
N LYS A 52 -11.93 6.88 -1.71
CA LYS A 52 -11.68 8.30 -1.37
C LYS A 52 -12.60 8.72 -0.23
N GLY A 53 -12.21 9.77 0.48
CA GLY A 53 -13.01 10.36 1.55
C GLY A 53 -12.91 9.61 2.88
N LEU A 54 -11.87 8.78 3.05
CA LEU A 54 -11.57 8.16 4.34
C LEU A 54 -11.17 9.23 5.37
N THR A 55 -11.44 8.96 6.64
CA THR A 55 -11.24 9.92 7.74
C THR A 55 -9.85 9.83 8.38
N SER A 56 -9.08 8.76 8.13
CA SER A 56 -7.74 8.57 8.68
C SER A 56 -6.79 7.84 7.72
N ILE A 57 -5.48 8.00 7.95
CA ILE A 57 -4.43 7.26 7.24
C ILE A 57 -4.51 5.77 7.57
N GLU A 58 -4.75 5.44 8.84
CA GLU A 58 -4.87 4.07 9.34
C GLU A 58 -5.99 3.30 8.63
N ALA A 59 -7.19 3.88 8.49
CA ALA A 59 -8.29 3.27 7.75
C ALA A 59 -7.92 3.02 6.27
N GLY A 60 -7.07 3.87 5.70
CA GLY A 60 -6.53 3.65 4.37
C GLY A 60 -5.48 2.54 4.31
N GLN A 61 -4.63 2.41 5.33
CA GLN A 61 -3.66 1.31 5.42
C GLN A 61 -4.38 -0.03 5.54
N GLU A 62 -5.39 -0.13 6.40
CA GLU A 62 -6.26 -1.29 6.53
C GLU A 62 -6.93 -1.62 5.19
N PHE A 63 -7.49 -0.61 4.52
CA PHE A 63 -8.11 -0.78 3.21
C PHE A 63 -7.14 -1.35 2.18
N VAL A 64 -5.89 -0.88 2.12
CA VAL A 64 -4.90 -1.41 1.16
C VAL A 64 -4.44 -2.81 1.57
N ALA A 65 -4.20 -3.03 2.87
CA ALA A 65 -3.67 -4.28 3.41
C ALA A 65 -4.62 -5.47 3.19
N GLN A 66 -5.94 -5.25 3.27
CA GLN A 66 -6.94 -6.31 3.06
C GLN A 66 -6.84 -6.99 1.68
N PHE A 67 -6.26 -6.29 0.69
CA PHE A 67 -6.14 -6.78 -0.68
C PHE A 67 -4.86 -7.58 -0.92
N GLU A 68 -3.93 -7.58 0.04
CA GLU A 68 -2.63 -8.26 -0.04
C GLU A 68 -1.94 -8.09 -1.40
N PRO A 69 -1.73 -6.83 -1.89
CA PRO A 69 -1.33 -6.57 -3.27
C PRO A 69 0.02 -7.19 -3.68
N TRP A 70 0.88 -7.54 -2.72
CA TRP A 70 2.15 -8.26 -2.98
C TRP A 70 1.94 -9.65 -3.57
N ARG A 71 0.78 -10.29 -3.35
CA ARG A 71 0.48 -11.64 -3.86
C ARG A 71 0.48 -11.73 -5.39
N GLU A 72 0.34 -10.60 -6.09
CA GLU A 72 0.46 -10.56 -7.54
C GLU A 72 1.92 -10.54 -8.03
N PHE A 73 2.86 -10.26 -7.15
CA PHE A 73 4.29 -10.13 -7.46
C PHE A 73 5.14 -11.26 -6.89
N THR A 74 4.62 -11.98 -5.89
CA THR A 74 5.30 -13.12 -5.28
C THR A 74 4.32 -14.14 -4.72
N ASN A 75 4.71 -15.41 -4.77
CA ASN A 75 3.98 -16.52 -4.13
C ASN A 75 4.46 -16.80 -2.70
N VAL A 76 5.46 -16.05 -2.21
CA VAL A 76 5.94 -16.17 -0.84
C VAL A 76 4.90 -15.56 0.11
N PRO A 77 4.50 -16.27 1.18
CA PRO A 77 3.63 -15.69 2.19
C PRO A 77 4.39 -14.58 2.92
N LEU A 78 3.92 -13.34 2.78
CA LEU A 78 4.48 -12.15 3.40
C LEU A 78 3.41 -11.44 4.23
N SER A 79 3.85 -10.81 5.31
CA SER A 79 3.07 -9.86 6.11
C SER A 79 3.68 -8.46 5.97
N ILE A 80 2.89 -7.44 6.29
CA ILE A 80 3.39 -6.06 6.35
C ILE A 80 4.20 -5.92 7.65
N GLU A 81 5.42 -5.42 7.53
CA GLU A 81 6.26 -5.06 8.68
C GLU A 81 5.60 -3.93 9.49
N PRO A 82 5.69 -3.96 10.83
CA PRO A 82 5.03 -2.97 11.68
C PRO A 82 5.65 -1.58 11.57
N ASP A 83 6.92 -1.50 11.20
CA ASP A 83 7.66 -0.25 11.14
C ASP A 83 7.38 0.53 9.85
N ILE A 84 7.27 1.85 9.99
CA ILE A 84 7.21 2.78 8.86
C ILE A 84 8.62 3.29 8.58
N VAL A 85 9.05 3.15 7.33
CA VAL A 85 10.38 3.56 6.85
C VAL A 85 10.32 4.96 6.23
N GLU A 86 11.31 5.81 6.48
CA GLU A 86 11.42 7.14 5.86
C GLU A 86 11.83 7.10 4.37
#